data_AF-A0A9D6UF73-F1
#
_entry.id   AF-A0A9D6UF73-F1
#
_cell.length_a   1.000
_cell.length_b   1.000
_cell.length_c   1.000
_cell.angle_alpha   90.00
_cell.angle_beta   90.00
_cell.angle_gamma   90.00
#
_symmetry.space_group_name_H-M   'P 1'
#
loop_
_entity.id
_entity.type
_entity.pdbx_description
1 polymer ?
#
loop_
_entity_poly.entity_id
_entity_poly.type
_entity_poly.pdbx_seq_one_letter_code
_entity_poly.pdbx_strand_id
1 'polypeptide(L)'
;MWSVSSWIAATALAFLSLPASAGASPCADIEEGGAAYTVCDFDTRKSDIRLFLRDEKGEIYGSFARLADGLANRGEALVFAMNAGMYAEDRTPVGLYVENGRTLSSANTRPGAGNFHLKPNGIFFLDGGTAGVMETEAYVKA
;
A
#
# COMPACT_ATOMS: atom_id res chain seq x y z
N MET A 1 39.46 17.29 67.29
CA MET A 1 39.41 17.88 65.92
C MET A 1 39.59 16.76 64.93
N TRP A 2 38.61 16.52 64.06
CA TRP A 2 38.73 16.16 62.62
C TRP A 2 37.33 15.75 62.13
N SER A 3 36.72 16.65 61.36
CA SER A 3 35.45 16.45 60.67
C SER A 3 35.76 15.82 59.32
N VAL A 4 35.13 14.68 59.02
CA VAL A 4 35.25 14.02 57.71
C VAL A 4 34.03 14.42 56.90
N SER A 5 34.22 15.30 55.92
CA SER A 5 33.18 15.69 54.97
C SER A 5 33.10 14.65 53.86
N SER A 6 32.03 13.85 53.84
CA SER A 6 31.69 12.99 52.70
C SER A 6 31.13 13.83 51.55
N TRP A 7 31.80 13.79 50.40
CA TRP A 7 31.32 14.40 49.16
C TRP A 7 30.58 13.32 48.37
N ILE A 8 29.25 13.45 48.24
CA ILE A 8 28.46 12.64 47.32
C ILE A 8 28.61 13.27 45.94
N ALA A 9 29.40 12.66 45.07
CA ALA A 9 29.47 13.03 43.67
C ALA A 9 28.20 12.54 42.96
N ALA A 10 27.27 13.45 42.69
CA ALA A 10 26.11 13.17 41.86
C ALA A 10 26.52 13.15 40.38
N THR A 11 26.72 11.95 39.81
CA THR A 11 26.86 11.78 38.36
C THR A 11 25.52 12.01 37.68
N ALA A 12 25.37 13.16 37.05
CA ALA A 12 24.24 13.45 36.16
C ALA A 12 24.40 12.64 34.86
N LEU A 13 23.57 11.62 34.67
CA LEU A 13 23.40 10.98 33.36
C LEU A 13 22.67 11.98 32.44
N ALA A 14 23.44 12.63 31.55
CA ALA A 14 22.86 13.38 30.45
C ALA A 14 22.27 12.39 29.44
N PHE A 15 20.95 12.26 29.43
CA PHE A 15 20.23 11.60 28.34
C PHE A 15 20.41 12.44 27.08
N LEU A 16 21.32 12.01 26.19
CA LEU A 16 21.42 12.53 24.83
C LEU A 16 20.18 12.09 24.05
N SER A 17 19.20 12.98 23.96
CA SER A 17 18.06 12.85 23.06
C SER A 17 18.58 12.94 21.62
N LEU A 18 18.85 11.79 20.99
CA LEU A 18 19.09 11.74 19.56
C LEU A 18 17.80 12.20 18.86
N PRO A 19 17.86 13.18 17.94
CA PRO A 19 16.68 13.55 17.17
C PRO A 19 16.24 12.33 16.35
N ALA A 20 15.01 11.88 16.58
CA ALA A 20 14.38 10.90 15.72
C ALA A 20 14.30 11.53 14.32
N SER A 21 15.03 10.96 13.36
CA SER A 21 14.88 11.33 11.96
C SER A 21 13.51 10.83 11.52
N ALA A 22 12.51 11.72 11.53
CA ALA A 22 11.26 11.46 10.83
C ALA A 22 11.62 11.33 9.36
N GLY A 23 11.56 10.10 8.82
CA GLY A 23 11.74 9.87 7.40
C GLY A 23 10.76 10.74 6.62
N ALA A 24 11.20 11.26 5.47
CA ALA A 24 10.30 11.98 4.58
C ALA A 24 9.09 11.11 4.25
N SER A 25 7.89 11.69 4.32
CA SER A 25 6.66 11.03 3.87
C SER A 25 6.85 10.56 2.42
N PRO A 26 6.42 9.33 2.05
CA PRO A 26 6.46 8.88 0.66
C PRO A 26 5.43 9.63 -0.20
N CYS A 27 4.53 10.39 0.43
CA CYS A 27 3.47 11.14 -0.23
C CYS A 27 3.73 12.64 -0.19
N ALA A 28 3.43 13.31 -1.31
CA ALA A 28 3.45 14.76 -1.47
C ALA A 28 2.18 15.25 -2.16
N ASP A 29 1.76 16.47 -1.82
CA ASP A 29 0.67 17.15 -2.53
C ASP A 29 1.22 17.88 -3.77
N ILE A 30 0.53 17.75 -4.89
CA ILE A 30 0.86 18.42 -6.16
C ILE A 30 -0.39 19.07 -6.75
N GLU A 31 -0.19 20.09 -7.58
CA GLU A 31 -1.24 20.68 -8.42
C GLU A 31 -0.88 20.50 -9.89
N GLU A 32 -1.79 19.93 -10.68
CA GLU A 32 -1.60 19.70 -12.12
C GLU A 32 -2.93 19.91 -12.83
N GLY A 33 -2.93 20.59 -13.98
CA GLY A 33 -4.15 20.82 -14.77
C GLY A 33 -5.30 21.54 -14.03
N GLY A 34 -4.99 22.30 -12.97
CA GLY A 34 -5.99 22.97 -12.13
C GLY A 34 -6.67 22.07 -11.10
N ALA A 35 -6.14 20.87 -10.85
CA ALA A 35 -6.61 19.95 -9.82
C ALA A 35 -5.48 19.63 -8.81
N ALA A 36 -5.85 19.41 -7.56
CA ALA A 36 -4.95 18.99 -6.50
C ALA A 36 -4.93 17.46 -6.39
N TYR A 37 -3.74 16.89 -6.19
CA TYR A 37 -3.51 15.45 -6.04
C TYR A 37 -2.56 15.19 -4.88
N THR A 38 -2.72 14.04 -4.23
CA THR A 38 -1.70 13.46 -3.36
C THR A 38 -1.04 12.31 -4.11
N VAL A 39 0.27 12.41 -4.35
CA VAL A 39 1.07 11.38 -5.04
C VAL A 39 1.99 10.72 -4.03
N CYS A 40 1.93 9.39 -3.98
CA CYS A 40 2.77 8.57 -3.11
C CYS A 40 3.70 7.70 -3.96
N ASP A 41 5.02 7.89 -3.81
CA ASP A 41 6.04 7.20 -4.58
C ASP A 41 6.65 6.02 -3.80
N PHE A 42 6.63 4.84 -4.41
CA PHE A 42 7.17 3.60 -3.85
C PHE A 42 8.11 2.91 -4.85
N ASP A 43 9.33 2.56 -4.43
CA ASP A 43 10.24 1.72 -5.22
C ASP A 43 9.82 0.25 -5.08
N THR A 44 9.26 -0.33 -6.15
CA THR A 44 8.75 -1.71 -6.20
C THR A 44 9.78 -2.79 -5.88
N ARG A 45 11.07 -2.46 -5.81
CA ARG A 45 12.14 -3.40 -5.38
C ARG A 45 12.42 -3.34 -3.88
N LYS A 46 11.91 -2.32 -3.20
CA LYS A 46 12.12 -2.08 -1.76
C LYS A 46 10.82 -2.11 -0.96
N SER A 47 9.71 -1.76 -1.61
CA SER A 47 8.38 -1.71 -1.02
C SER A 47 7.61 -2.97 -1.37
N ASP A 48 6.94 -3.55 -0.36
CA ASP A 48 6.01 -4.65 -0.55
C ASP A 48 4.64 -4.10 -0.96
N ILE A 49 4.28 -4.28 -2.23
CA ILE A 49 3.01 -3.81 -2.79
C ILE A 49 2.17 -5.04 -3.16
N ARG A 50 0.99 -5.16 -2.54
CA ARG A 50 0.10 -6.30 -2.67
C ARG A 50 -1.34 -5.86 -2.88
N LEU A 51 -2.14 -6.77 -3.44
CA LEU A 51 -3.60 -6.67 -3.42
C LEU A 51 -4.14 -7.44 -2.21
N PHE A 52 -5.26 -6.96 -1.68
CA PHE A 52 -5.97 -7.58 -0.56
C PHE A 52 -7.47 -7.57 -0.83
N LEU A 53 -8.10 -8.74 -0.92
CA LEU A 53 -9.55 -8.87 -1.01
C LEU A 53 -10.16 -9.52 0.23
N ARG A 54 -9.68 -10.72 0.58
CA ARG A 54 -10.18 -11.52 1.69
C ARG A 54 -9.10 -11.78 2.72
N ASP A 55 -9.50 -11.91 3.97
CA ASP A 55 -8.63 -12.40 5.03
C ASP A 55 -8.48 -13.94 4.96
N GLU A 56 -7.68 -14.49 5.87
CA GLU A 56 -7.36 -15.91 5.95
C GLU A 56 -8.58 -16.80 6.25
N LYS A 57 -9.68 -16.21 6.74
CA LYS A 57 -10.94 -16.91 6.99
C LYS A 57 -11.88 -16.87 5.77
N GLY A 58 -11.47 -16.19 4.70
CA GLY A 58 -12.25 -15.99 3.49
C GLY A 58 -13.20 -14.79 3.56
N GLU A 59 -13.15 -13.99 4.62
CA GLU A 59 -14.03 -12.83 4.81
C GLU A 59 -13.45 -11.61 4.10
N ILE A 60 -14.30 -10.79 3.46
CA ILE A 60 -13.83 -9.60 2.75
C ILE A 60 -13.34 -8.55 3.77
N TYR A 61 -12.15 -8.00 3.53
CA TYR A 61 -11.61 -6.90 4.36
C TYR A 61 -12.52 -5.67 4.31
N GLY A 62 -12.79 -5.20 3.09
CA GLY A 62 -13.79 -4.19 2.82
C GLY A 62 -13.59 -2.78 3.42
N SER A 63 -12.56 -2.57 4.24
CA SER A 63 -12.11 -1.27 4.72
C SER A 63 -10.62 -1.30 5.01
N PHE A 64 -9.95 -0.14 4.93
CA PHE A 64 -8.53 -0.03 5.25
C PHE A 64 -8.25 -0.27 6.74
N ALA A 65 -9.19 0.06 7.64
CA ALA A 65 -9.05 -0.22 9.06
C ALA A 65 -8.99 -1.74 9.33
N ARG A 66 -9.92 -2.52 8.76
CA ARG A 66 -9.90 -3.99 8.92
C ARG A 66 -8.66 -4.61 8.28
N LEU A 67 -8.20 -4.06 7.15
CA LEU A 67 -6.93 -4.48 6.54
C LEU A 67 -5.75 -4.21 7.47
N ALA A 68 -5.67 -3.00 8.05
CA ALA A 68 -4.61 -2.64 8.99
C ALA A 68 -4.61 -3.54 10.22
N ASP A 69 -5.77 -3.83 10.82
CA ASP A 69 -5.90 -4.76 11.95
C ASP A 69 -5.46 -6.17 11.57
N GLY A 70 -5.89 -6.65 10.39
CA GLY A 70 -5.49 -7.95 9.86
C GLY A 70 -3.98 -8.08 9.67
N LEU A 71 -3.34 -7.04 9.14
CA LEU A 71 -1.88 -6.97 8.96
C LEU A 71 -1.15 -6.90 10.32
N ALA A 72 -1.65 -6.09 11.25
CA ALA A 72 -1.07 -5.95 12.58
C ALA A 72 -1.06 -7.27 13.35
N ASN A 73 -2.13 -8.08 13.21
CA ASN A 73 -2.19 -9.43 13.79
C ASN A 73 -1.13 -10.39 13.23
N ARG A 74 -0.53 -10.08 12.08
CA ARG A 74 0.59 -10.82 11.46
C ARG A 74 1.95 -10.16 11.69
N GLY A 75 2.01 -9.12 12.52
CA GLY A 75 3.22 -8.34 12.77
C GLY A 75 3.61 -7.44 11.60
N GLU A 76 2.68 -7.13 10.70
CA GLU A 76 2.87 -6.24 9.56
C GLU A 76 2.24 -4.87 9.84
N ALA A 77 2.76 -3.81 9.22
CA ALA A 77 2.21 -2.46 9.34
C ALA A 77 1.72 -1.97 7.97
N LEU A 78 0.49 -1.46 7.92
CA LEU A 78 -0.03 -0.82 6.71
C LEU A 78 0.54 0.59 6.58
N VAL A 79 1.43 0.80 5.61
CA VAL A 79 2.03 2.13 5.34
C VAL A 79 1.13 2.98 4.44
N PHE A 80 0.49 2.37 3.45
CA PHE A 80 -0.37 3.03 2.48
C PHE A 80 -1.39 2.05 1.90
N ALA A 81 -2.60 2.53 1.58
CA ALA A 81 -3.60 1.80 0.82
C ALA A 81 -4.50 2.75 0.02
N MET A 82 -4.97 2.27 -1.13
CA MET A 82 -6.01 2.90 -1.93
C MET A 82 -6.93 1.83 -2.53
N ASN A 83 -8.05 2.24 -3.12
CA ASN A 83 -8.85 1.33 -3.92
C ASN A 83 -8.06 0.88 -5.16
N ALA A 84 -8.30 -0.35 -5.61
CA ALA A 84 -7.73 -0.88 -6.84
C ALA A 84 -8.79 -0.90 -7.96
N GLY A 85 -9.01 -2.07 -8.58
CA GLY A 85 -10.00 -2.25 -9.64
C GLY A 85 -11.46 -2.20 -9.18
N MET A 86 -12.36 -2.18 -10.17
CA MET A 86 -13.81 -2.21 -9.96
C MET A 86 -14.28 -3.55 -9.39
N TYR A 87 -15.30 -3.47 -8.53
CA TYR A 87 -15.93 -4.62 -7.89
C TYR A 87 -17.47 -4.55 -8.00
N ALA A 88 -18.15 -5.71 -7.96
CA ALA A 88 -19.61 -5.82 -7.95
C ALA A 88 -20.18 -5.55 -6.54
N GLU A 89 -21.50 -5.53 -6.37
CA GLU A 89 -22.13 -5.22 -5.07
C GLU A 89 -21.65 -6.12 -3.91
N ASP A 90 -21.37 -7.39 -4.20
CA ASP A 90 -20.80 -8.37 -3.27
C ASP A 90 -19.28 -8.26 -3.08
N ARG A 91 -18.67 -7.21 -3.64
CA ARG A 91 -17.23 -6.91 -3.67
C ARG A 91 -16.38 -7.90 -4.47
N THR A 92 -16.98 -8.74 -5.31
CA THR A 92 -16.22 -9.58 -6.24
C THR A 92 -15.57 -8.74 -7.35
N PRO A 93 -14.35 -9.06 -7.81
CA PRO A 93 -13.69 -8.28 -8.87
C PRO A 93 -14.40 -8.43 -10.21
N VAL A 94 -14.67 -7.30 -10.88
CA VAL A 94 -15.36 -7.28 -12.20
C VAL A 94 -14.37 -7.48 -13.37
N GLY A 95 -13.10 -7.16 -13.15
CA GLY A 95 -12.01 -7.34 -14.12
C GLY A 95 -10.96 -8.33 -13.62
N LEU A 96 -9.81 -8.35 -14.30
CA LEU A 96 -8.68 -9.19 -13.93
C LEU A 96 -8.29 -8.94 -12.47
N TYR A 97 -8.19 -10.01 -11.69
CA TYR A 97 -7.71 -9.95 -10.31
C TYR A 97 -6.80 -11.13 -10.04
N VAL A 98 -5.54 -10.83 -9.74
CA VAL A 98 -4.50 -11.80 -9.41
C VAL A 98 -3.94 -11.45 -8.03
N GLU A 99 -4.05 -12.36 -7.08
CA GLU A 99 -3.55 -12.18 -5.72
C GLU A 99 -2.69 -13.39 -5.35
N ASN A 100 -1.50 -13.15 -4.78
CA ASN A 100 -0.56 -14.19 -4.39
C ASN A 100 -0.26 -15.19 -5.53
N GLY A 101 -0.10 -14.68 -6.76
CA GLY A 101 0.17 -15.48 -7.97
C GLY A 101 -1.02 -16.30 -8.49
N ARG A 102 -2.22 -16.15 -7.90
CA ARG A 102 -3.43 -16.87 -8.31
C ARG A 102 -4.43 -15.92 -8.95
N THR A 103 -4.85 -16.26 -10.17
CA THR A 103 -5.97 -15.57 -10.83
C THR A 103 -7.28 -15.95 -10.16
N LEU A 104 -7.93 -14.98 -9.51
CA LEU A 104 -9.25 -15.17 -8.89
C LEU A 104 -10.39 -14.63 -9.75
N SER A 105 -10.11 -13.70 -10.66
CA SER A 105 -11.05 -13.22 -11.68
C SER A 105 -10.31 -12.94 -12.99
N SER A 106 -10.95 -13.25 -14.13
CA SER A 106 -10.36 -13.10 -15.46
C SER A 106 -10.52 -11.68 -16.00
N ALA A 107 -9.66 -11.29 -16.95
CA ALA A 107 -9.81 -10.01 -17.63
C ALA A 107 -11.15 -9.93 -18.40
N ASN A 108 -11.89 -8.84 -18.21
CA ASN A 108 -13.10 -8.58 -18.99
C ASN A 108 -12.73 -7.87 -20.31
N THR A 109 -12.74 -8.63 -21.40
CA THR A 109 -12.46 -8.13 -22.75
C THR A 109 -13.71 -7.78 -23.55
N ARG A 110 -14.91 -8.00 -22.97
CA ARG A 110 -16.18 -7.77 -23.68
C ARG A 110 -16.43 -6.27 -23.89
N PRO A 111 -17.00 -5.88 -25.04
CA PRO A 111 -17.54 -4.54 -25.21
C PRO A 111 -18.74 -4.33 -24.29
N GLY A 112 -19.06 -3.08 -23.99
CA GLY A 112 -20.19 -2.73 -23.13
C GLY A 112 -20.43 -1.24 -23.06
N ALA A 113 -21.46 -0.85 -22.31
CA ALA A 113 -21.80 0.55 -22.08
C ALA A 113 -21.04 1.13 -20.87
N GLY A 114 -20.87 2.45 -20.87
CA GLY A 114 -20.22 3.17 -19.78
C GLY A 114 -18.69 3.23 -19.90
N ASN A 115 -18.09 4.07 -19.06
CA ASN A 115 -16.67 4.40 -19.08
C ASN A 115 -15.74 3.18 -18.86
N PHE A 116 -16.16 2.19 -18.08
CA PHE A 116 -15.35 1.00 -17.77
C PHE A 116 -15.25 -0.02 -18.91
N HIS A 117 -16.01 0.15 -19.99
CA HIS A 117 -15.94 -0.69 -21.19
C HIS A 117 -15.27 0.03 -22.38
N LEU A 118 -14.80 1.27 -22.19
CA LEU A 118 -14.08 2.00 -23.22
C LEU A 118 -12.79 1.27 -23.60
N LYS A 119 -12.45 1.30 -24.89
CA LYS A 119 -11.26 0.68 -25.46
C LYS A 119 -10.36 1.74 -26.12
N PRO A 120 -9.02 1.59 -26.07
CA PRO A 120 -8.29 0.58 -25.30
C PRO A 120 -8.41 0.83 -23.78
N ASN A 121 -8.46 -0.25 -22.99
CA ASN A 121 -8.39 -0.20 -21.52
C ASN A 121 -7.13 -0.91 -21.02
N GLY A 122 -6.68 -0.58 -19.81
CA GLY A 122 -5.40 -1.01 -19.26
C GLY A 122 -5.50 -2.01 -18.10
N ILE A 123 -4.48 -2.87 -17.99
CA ILE A 123 -4.16 -3.66 -16.80
C ILE A 123 -2.92 -3.05 -16.17
N PHE A 124 -3.04 -2.65 -14.90
CA PHE A 124 -1.89 -2.37 -14.05
C PHE A 124 -1.33 -3.68 -13.51
N PHE A 125 -0.01 -3.85 -13.55
CA PHE A 125 0.67 -5.05 -13.07
C PHE A 125 1.99 -4.72 -12.39
N LEU A 126 2.43 -5.64 -11.54
CA LEU A 126 3.76 -5.67 -10.96
C LEU A 126 4.44 -6.95 -11.45
N ASP A 127 5.60 -6.83 -12.09
CA ASP A 127 6.40 -7.96 -12.56
C ASP A 127 7.89 -7.72 -12.30
N GLY A 128 8.55 -8.69 -11.68
CA GLY A 128 10.00 -8.65 -11.44
C GLY A 128 10.51 -7.37 -10.73
N GLY A 129 9.70 -6.77 -9.85
CA GLY A 129 10.05 -5.50 -9.20
C GLY A 129 9.86 -4.26 -10.07
N THR A 130 9.08 -4.35 -11.16
CA THR A 130 8.69 -3.25 -12.04
C THR A 130 7.17 -3.10 -12.04
N ALA A 131 6.68 -1.86 -11.98
CA ALA A 131 5.27 -1.56 -12.21
C ALA A 131 5.04 -1.15 -13.66
N GLY A 132 3.89 -1.53 -14.22
CA GLY A 132 3.53 -1.17 -15.59
C GLY A 132 2.02 -1.12 -15.81
N VAL A 133 1.63 -0.50 -16.91
CA VAL A 133 0.27 -0.55 -17.45
C VAL A 133 0.36 -1.05 -18.88
N MET A 134 -0.41 -2.09 -19.20
CA MET A 134 -0.50 -2.65 -20.55
C MET A 134 -1.93 -2.62 -21.04
N GLU A 135 -2.11 -2.41 -22.35
CA GLU A 135 -3.42 -2.55 -22.99
C GLU A 135 -3.95 -3.98 -22.79
N THR A 136 -5.23 -4.10 -22.46
CA THR A 136 -5.81 -5.35 -21.97
C THR A 136 -5.68 -6.47 -22.99
N GLU A 137 -5.88 -6.20 -24.29
CA GLU A 137 -5.76 -7.22 -25.32
C GLU A 137 -4.31 -7.65 -25.57
N ALA A 138 -3.35 -6.76 -25.39
CA ALA A 138 -1.93 -7.10 -25.43
C ALA A 138 -1.53 -7.96 -24.22
N TYR A 139 -1.98 -7.61 -23.02
CA TYR A 139 -1.65 -8.33 -21.79
C TYR A 139 -2.14 -9.78 -21.82
N VAL A 140 -3.38 -10.02 -22.27
CA VAL A 140 -3.94 -11.39 -22.31
C VAL A 140 -3.32 -12.28 -23.39
N LYS A 141 -2.52 -11.72 -24.31
CA LYS A 141 -1.82 -12.45 -25.37
C LYS A 141 -0.36 -12.77 -25.02
N ALA A 142 0.21 -12.07 -24.04
CA ALA A 142 1.59 -12.27 -23.58
C ALA A 142 1.74 -13.59 -22.81
#